data_AF-W3RE68-F1
#
_entry.id   AF-W3RE68-F1
#
_cell.length_a   1.000
_cell.length_b   1.000
_cell.length_c   1.000
_cell.angle_alpha   90.00
_cell.angle_beta   90.00
_cell.angle_gamma   90.00
#
_symmetry.space_group_name_H-M   'P 1'
#
loop_
_entity.id
_entity.type
_entity.pdbx_description
1 polymer ?
#
loop_
_entity_poly.entity_id
_entity_poly.type
_entity_poly.pdbx_seq_one_letter_code
_entity_poly.pdbx_strand_id
1 'polypeptide(L)'
;MPVSADSDRRSRVLAVGLLIFLFVLYIAIPRNASLWDFDPDRLASRETKLWRDYYDQRYPKLFFDLYLSSRRDFGFSPLDSFRMALAAAHAARLFQTTQSRDEANAALPALEVYYRLLEKGVSTAFDYDKAAQLELDWWQARRDKASPQDYGRTIAATTALVYGVDNPLITEAGVMRAQAMAYRDERGRAMTAADWNMVQQRLAAAYGKLKQGLEQR
;
A
#
# COMPACT_ATOMS: atom_id res chain seq x y z
N MET A 1 42.73 -41.55 12.48
CA MET A 1 42.69 -40.34 13.33
C MET A 1 41.23 -39.95 13.51
N PRO A 2 40.68 -39.94 14.74
CA PRO A 2 39.29 -39.57 14.95
C PRO A 2 39.14 -38.06 14.78
N VAL A 3 38.32 -37.62 13.84
CA VAL A 3 37.83 -36.24 13.83
C VAL A 3 37.03 -36.08 15.12
N SER A 4 37.56 -35.27 16.05
CA SER A 4 36.97 -35.05 17.36
C SER A 4 35.51 -34.60 17.21
N ALA A 5 34.58 -35.30 17.87
CA ALA A 5 33.15 -34.96 17.89
C ALA A 5 32.87 -33.51 18.34
N ASP A 6 33.83 -32.87 19.04
CA ASP A 6 33.77 -31.47 19.44
C ASP A 6 34.01 -30.50 18.25
N SER A 7 34.83 -30.88 17.27
CA SER A 7 35.04 -30.12 16.02
C SER A 7 33.79 -30.11 15.14
N ASP A 8 33.11 -31.25 15.04
CA ASP A 8 31.85 -31.38 14.30
C ASP A 8 30.71 -30.60 14.96
N ARG A 9 30.64 -30.62 16.30
CA ARG A 9 29.64 -29.84 17.05
C ARG A 9 29.87 -28.34 16.90
N ARG A 10 31.12 -27.86 17.03
CA ARG A 10 31.47 -26.45 16.82
C ARG A 10 31.21 -26.01 15.38
N SER A 11 31.55 -26.82 14.40
CA SER A 11 31.29 -26.54 12.98
C SER A 11 29.79 -26.44 12.68
N ARG A 12 28.97 -27.32 13.26
CA ARG A 12 27.50 -27.23 13.15
C ARG A 12 26.93 -25.98 13.81
N VAL A 13 27.40 -25.62 15.01
CA VAL A 13 26.97 -24.40 15.70
C VAL A 13 27.34 -23.15 14.91
N LEU A 14 28.55 -23.10 14.35
CA LEU A 14 28.98 -22.00 13.49
C LEU A 14 28.17 -21.92 12.19
N ALA A 15 27.88 -23.07 11.55
CA ALA A 15 27.04 -23.12 10.36
C ALA A 15 25.60 -22.66 10.64
N VAL A 16 25.01 -23.08 11.76
CA VAL A 16 23.67 -22.62 12.19
C VAL A 16 23.70 -21.11 12.49
N GLY A 17 24.73 -20.63 13.18
CA GLY A 17 24.91 -19.19 13.46
C GLY A 17 25.02 -18.36 12.17
N LEU A 18 25.79 -18.84 11.19
CA LEU A 18 25.91 -18.20 9.88
C LEU A 18 24.58 -18.19 9.12
N LEU A 19 23.83 -19.30 9.13
CA LEU A 19 22.52 -19.37 8.48
C LEU A 19 21.51 -18.41 9.12
N ILE A 20 21.48 -18.32 10.46
CA ILE A 20 20.65 -17.34 11.17
C ILE A 20 21.07 -15.92 10.79
N PHE A 21 22.37 -15.64 10.76
CA PHE A 21 22.90 -14.33 10.37
C PHE A 21 22.51 -13.95 8.94
N LEU A 22 22.70 -14.85 7.97
CA LEU A 22 22.29 -14.63 6.58
C LEU A 22 20.78 -14.47 6.42
N PHE A 23 19.99 -15.20 7.21
CA PHE A 23 18.54 -15.08 7.25
C PHE A 23 18.09 -13.72 7.80
N VAL A 24 18.71 -13.26 8.90
CA VAL A 24 18.48 -11.92 9.46
C VAL A 24 18.86 -10.84 8.45
N LEU A 25 20.01 -10.97 7.79
CA LEU A 25 20.41 -10.06 6.72
C LEU A 25 19.39 -10.04 5.57
N TYR A 26 18.94 -11.21 5.09
CA TYR A 26 17.93 -11.30 4.03
C TYR A 26 16.60 -10.64 4.40
N ILE A 27 16.20 -10.71 5.67
CA ILE A 27 14.97 -10.12 6.18
C ILE A 27 15.11 -8.60 6.38
N ALA A 28 16.26 -8.14 6.85
CA ALA A 28 16.46 -6.77 7.33
C ALA A 28 17.11 -5.83 6.32
N ILE A 29 17.88 -6.34 5.35
CA ILE A 29 18.54 -5.49 4.35
C ILE A 29 17.46 -4.78 3.51
N PRO A 30 17.41 -3.43 3.53
CA PRO A 30 16.52 -2.67 2.68
C PRO A 30 16.79 -2.97 1.21
N ARG A 31 15.71 -2.99 0.42
CA ARG A 31 15.80 -3.15 -1.03
C ARG A 31 15.43 -1.82 -1.67
N ASN A 32 16.01 -1.54 -2.84
CA ASN A 32 15.59 -0.43 -3.68
C ASN A 32 14.26 -0.82 -4.33
N ALA A 33 13.17 -0.56 -3.62
CA ALA A 33 11.84 -0.80 -4.15
C ALA A 33 11.56 0.19 -5.29
N SER A 34 10.85 -0.28 -6.31
CA SER A 34 10.45 0.55 -7.44
C SER A 34 8.93 0.71 -7.43
N LEU A 35 8.48 1.96 -7.31
CA LEU A 35 7.07 2.29 -7.50
C LEU A 35 6.71 2.42 -8.99
N TRP A 36 7.70 2.47 -9.88
CA TRP A 36 7.52 2.81 -11.29
C TRP A 36 7.19 1.59 -12.16
N ASP A 37 7.59 0.40 -11.73
CA ASP A 37 7.55 -0.83 -12.53
C ASP A 37 6.26 -1.66 -12.31
N PHE A 38 5.13 -0.98 -12.05
CA PHE A 38 3.86 -1.66 -11.93
C PHE A 38 3.18 -1.91 -13.29
N ASP A 39 2.43 -3.01 -13.32
CA ASP A 39 1.46 -3.35 -14.37
C ASP A 39 0.07 -2.85 -13.92
N PRO A 40 -0.61 -2.00 -14.71
CA PRO A 40 -1.90 -1.40 -14.33
C PRO A 40 -3.00 -2.41 -14.00
N ASP A 41 -3.16 -3.46 -14.80
CA ASP A 41 -4.21 -4.47 -14.61
C ASP A 41 -3.96 -5.29 -13.35
N ARG A 42 -2.70 -5.67 -13.13
CA ARG A 42 -2.27 -6.42 -11.97
C ARG A 42 -2.43 -5.60 -10.69
N LEU A 43 -2.11 -4.31 -10.73
CA LEU A 43 -2.32 -3.40 -9.59
C LEU A 43 -3.81 -3.19 -9.31
N ALA A 44 -4.64 -3.00 -10.35
CA ALA A 44 -6.09 -2.89 -10.23
C ALA A 44 -6.74 -4.11 -9.60
N SER A 45 -6.36 -5.32 -10.04
CA SER A 45 -6.89 -6.57 -9.49
C SER A 45 -6.57 -6.74 -8.00
N ARG A 46 -5.34 -6.39 -7.60
CA ARG A 46 -4.95 -6.41 -6.19
C ARG A 46 -5.67 -5.37 -5.35
N GLU A 47 -5.74 -4.12 -5.81
CA GLU A 47 -6.46 -3.09 -5.07
C GLU A 47 -7.94 -3.45 -4.92
N THR A 48 -8.56 -3.99 -5.97
CA THR A 48 -9.94 -4.50 -5.91
C THR A 48 -10.09 -5.59 -4.83
N LYS A 49 -9.14 -6.52 -4.75
CA LYS A 49 -9.13 -7.56 -3.72
C LYS A 49 -8.96 -6.97 -2.31
N LEU A 50 -8.05 -6.01 -2.14
CA LEU A 50 -7.85 -5.29 -0.87
C LEU A 50 -9.13 -4.59 -0.42
N TRP A 51 -9.80 -3.88 -1.33
CA TRP A 51 -11.07 -3.21 -1.02
C TRP A 51 -12.12 -4.22 -0.58
N ARG A 52 -12.27 -5.34 -1.31
CA ARG A 52 -13.21 -6.40 -0.94
C ARG A 52 -12.89 -6.98 0.44
N ASP A 53 -11.62 -7.28 0.72
CA ASP A 53 -11.19 -7.82 2.02
C ASP A 53 -11.40 -6.82 3.16
N TYR A 54 -11.22 -5.52 2.91
CA TYR A 54 -11.54 -4.45 3.86
C TYR A 54 -13.04 -4.35 4.16
N TYR A 55 -13.89 -4.32 3.12
CA TYR A 55 -15.34 -4.21 3.30
C TYR A 55 -15.97 -5.46 3.91
N ASP A 56 -15.42 -6.64 3.61
CA ASP A 56 -15.79 -7.91 4.25
C ASP A 56 -15.18 -8.06 5.66
N GLN A 57 -14.45 -7.05 6.15
CA GLN A 57 -13.77 -7.04 7.46
C GLN A 57 -12.81 -8.23 7.68
N ARG A 58 -12.22 -8.74 6.60
CA ARG A 58 -11.25 -9.85 6.61
C ARG A 58 -9.83 -9.35 6.89
N TYR A 59 -9.62 -8.69 8.03
CA TYR A 59 -8.34 -8.03 8.35
C TYR A 59 -7.09 -8.92 8.27
N PRO A 60 -7.10 -10.20 8.70
CA PRO A 60 -5.93 -11.06 8.53
C PRO A 60 -5.56 -11.29 7.05
N LYS A 61 -6.57 -11.39 6.19
CA LYS A 61 -6.41 -11.54 4.74
C LYS A 61 -5.95 -10.22 4.11
N LEU A 62 -6.53 -9.09 4.53
CA LEU A 62 -6.12 -7.74 4.14
C LEU A 62 -4.63 -7.50 4.47
N PHE A 63 -4.22 -7.83 5.69
CA PHE A 63 -2.82 -7.74 6.11
C PHE A 63 -1.91 -8.58 5.21
N PHE A 64 -2.27 -9.84 4.94
CA PHE A 64 -1.45 -10.72 4.12
C PHE A 64 -1.32 -10.22 2.68
N ASP A 65 -2.39 -9.67 2.10
CA ASP A 65 -2.35 -9.05 0.78
C ASP A 65 -1.47 -7.80 0.75
N LEU A 66 -1.56 -6.93 1.76
CA LEU A 66 -0.70 -5.74 1.88
C LEU A 66 0.78 -6.13 1.99
N TYR A 67 1.07 -7.19 2.76
CA TYR A 67 2.41 -7.76 2.87
C TYR A 67 2.91 -8.27 1.52
N LEU A 68 2.10 -9.08 0.82
CA LEU A 68 2.47 -9.62 -0.48
C LEU A 68 2.64 -8.52 -1.54
N SER A 69 1.79 -7.50 -1.52
CA SER A 69 1.89 -6.34 -2.41
C SER A 69 3.22 -5.62 -2.22
N SER A 70 3.54 -5.24 -0.99
CA SER A 70 4.82 -4.58 -0.65
C SER A 70 6.02 -5.46 -1.03
N ARG A 71 5.95 -6.75 -0.70
CA ARG A 71 7.08 -7.67 -0.88
C ARG A 71 7.33 -8.07 -2.34
N ARG A 72 6.28 -8.35 -3.11
CA ARG A 72 6.38 -8.94 -4.45
C ARG A 72 6.26 -7.92 -5.57
N ASP A 73 5.45 -6.88 -5.39
CA ASP A 73 5.16 -5.95 -6.47
C ASP A 73 6.10 -4.77 -6.48
N PHE A 74 6.40 -4.23 -5.30
CA PHE A 74 7.31 -3.11 -5.17
C PHE A 74 8.72 -3.56 -4.76
N GLY A 75 8.86 -4.75 -4.19
CA GLY A 75 10.16 -5.36 -3.90
C GLY A 75 10.78 -4.97 -2.56
N PHE A 76 9.98 -4.54 -1.57
CA PHE A 76 10.48 -4.20 -0.23
C PHE A 76 11.14 -5.40 0.48
N SER A 77 11.94 -5.12 1.52
CA SER A 77 12.46 -6.16 2.42
C SER A 77 11.30 -6.90 3.11
N PRO A 78 11.46 -8.18 3.53
CA PRO A 78 10.40 -8.88 4.25
C PRO A 78 9.99 -8.15 5.54
N LEU A 79 10.95 -7.57 6.27
CA LEU A 79 10.67 -6.82 7.49
C LEU A 79 9.90 -5.54 7.21
N ASP A 80 10.31 -4.75 6.22
CA ASP A 80 9.61 -3.50 5.90
C ASP A 80 8.22 -3.80 5.32
N SER A 81 8.08 -4.83 4.49
CA SER A 81 6.77 -5.29 3.99
C SER A 81 5.82 -5.65 5.12
N PHE A 82 6.31 -6.32 6.16
CA PHE A 82 5.52 -6.64 7.36
C PHE A 82 5.10 -5.38 8.11
N ARG A 83 6.04 -4.46 8.35
CA ARG A 83 5.79 -3.21 9.09
C ARG A 83 4.82 -2.30 8.34
N MET A 84 4.97 -2.18 7.01
CA MET A 84 4.06 -1.44 6.13
C MET A 84 2.66 -2.04 6.15
N ALA A 85 2.53 -3.37 6.01
CA ALA A 85 1.24 -4.04 6.06
C ALA A 85 0.54 -3.88 7.41
N LEU A 86 1.30 -3.96 8.51
CA LEU A 86 0.76 -3.76 9.86
C LEU A 86 0.28 -2.33 10.04
N ALA A 87 1.08 -1.34 9.63
CA ALA A 87 0.75 0.08 9.71
C ALA A 87 -0.52 0.40 8.90
N ALA A 88 -0.59 -0.03 7.64
CA ALA A 88 -1.75 0.20 6.78
C ALA A 88 -3.03 -0.50 7.30
N ALA A 89 -2.94 -1.77 7.73
CA ALA A 89 -4.09 -2.49 8.29
C ALA A 89 -4.57 -1.86 9.60
N HIS A 90 -3.65 -1.39 10.44
CA HIS A 90 -3.97 -0.69 11.69
C HIS A 90 -4.66 0.66 11.41
N ALA A 91 -4.12 1.47 10.50
CA ALA A 91 -4.72 2.74 10.09
C ALA A 91 -6.14 2.55 9.56
N ALA A 92 -6.34 1.58 8.66
CA ALA A 92 -7.64 1.28 8.09
C ALA A 92 -8.66 0.84 9.16
N ARG A 93 -8.24 -0.03 10.10
CA ARG A 93 -9.08 -0.48 11.21
C ARG A 93 -9.47 0.68 12.14
N LEU A 94 -8.51 1.52 12.52
CA LEU A 94 -8.77 2.70 13.35
C LEU A 94 -9.74 3.63 12.65
N PHE A 95 -9.48 3.99 11.40
CA PHE A 95 -10.37 4.87 10.65
C PHE A 95 -11.78 4.29 10.53
N GLN A 96 -11.95 2.99 10.28
CA GLN A 96 -13.26 2.35 10.10
C GLN A 96 -14.20 2.52 11.30
N THR A 97 -13.67 2.67 12.52
CA THR A 97 -14.48 2.80 13.75
C THR A 97 -14.87 4.24 14.10
N THR A 98 -14.29 5.23 13.42
CA THR A 98 -14.45 6.66 13.76
C THR A 98 -15.75 7.25 13.18
N GLN A 99 -16.33 8.21 13.90
CA GLN A 99 -17.58 8.89 13.55
C GLN A 99 -17.39 10.38 13.28
N SER A 100 -16.23 10.95 13.60
CA SER A 100 -15.92 12.37 13.41
C SER A 100 -14.53 12.57 12.80
N ARG A 101 -14.25 13.78 12.31
CA ARG A 101 -12.94 14.17 11.81
C ARG A 101 -11.86 14.09 12.90
N ASP A 102 -12.20 14.51 14.12
CA ASP A 102 -11.26 14.50 15.25
C ASP A 102 -10.88 13.08 15.64
N GLU A 103 -11.84 12.15 15.64
CA GLU A 103 -11.57 10.74 15.88
C GLU A 103 -10.74 10.12 14.75
N ALA A 104 -10.96 10.53 13.49
CA ALA A 104 -10.20 10.04 12.34
C ALA A 104 -8.68 10.28 12.45
N ASN A 105 -8.27 11.33 13.17
CA ASN A 105 -6.85 11.61 13.46
C ASN A 105 -6.14 10.46 14.21
N ALA A 106 -6.88 9.57 14.88
CA ALA A 106 -6.29 8.38 15.49
C ALA A 106 -5.57 7.48 14.46
N ALA A 107 -5.96 7.52 13.18
CA ALA A 107 -5.31 6.74 12.12
C ALA A 107 -4.00 7.38 11.62
N LEU A 108 -3.78 8.68 11.85
CA LEU A 108 -2.66 9.43 11.28
C LEU A 108 -1.28 8.87 11.68
N PRO A 109 -1.00 8.54 12.96
CA PRO A 109 0.33 7.99 13.33
C PRO A 109 0.66 6.68 12.62
N ALA A 110 -0.35 5.85 12.33
CA ALA A 110 -0.15 4.61 11.57
C ALA A 110 0.11 4.89 10.09
N LEU A 111 -0.55 5.91 9.51
CA LEU A 111 -0.27 6.36 8.14
C LEU A 111 1.13 6.96 8.01
N GLU A 112 1.57 7.77 8.97
CA GLU A 112 2.94 8.32 9.00
C GLU A 112 3.99 7.22 9.02
N VAL A 113 3.80 6.16 9.83
CA VAL A 113 4.69 4.99 9.82
C VAL A 113 4.71 4.32 8.46
N TYR A 114 3.55 4.15 7.82
CA TYR A 114 3.46 3.56 6.49
C TYR A 114 4.21 4.39 5.44
N TYR A 115 3.94 5.70 5.34
CA TYR A 115 4.58 6.57 4.35
C TYR A 115 6.07 6.79 4.62
N ARG A 116 6.50 6.82 5.89
CA ARG A 116 7.93 6.88 6.23
C ARG A 116 8.68 5.62 5.78
N LEU A 117 8.07 4.44 5.93
CA LEU A 117 8.66 3.19 5.44
C LEU A 117 8.66 3.12 3.91
N LEU A 118 7.60 3.63 3.28
CA LEU A 118 7.50 3.74 1.82
C LEU A 118 8.62 4.62 1.28
N GLU A 119 8.77 5.84 1.79
CA GLU A 119 9.81 6.81 1.42
C GLU A 119 11.21 6.22 1.56
N LYS A 120 11.51 5.64 2.73
CA LYS A 120 12.81 5.05 3.02
C LYS A 120 13.21 3.91 2.06
N GLY A 121 12.23 3.18 1.54
CA GLY A 121 12.49 2.02 0.68
C GLY A 121 12.54 2.33 -0.82
N VAL A 122 12.20 3.56 -1.23
CA VAL A 122 12.21 3.96 -2.65
C VAL A 122 13.36 4.94 -2.90
N SER A 123 13.70 5.14 -4.18
CA SER A 123 14.82 6.03 -4.56
C SER A 123 14.45 7.52 -4.57
N THR A 124 13.16 7.86 -4.50
CA THR A 124 12.65 9.23 -4.58
C THR A 124 12.19 9.67 -3.20
N ALA A 125 12.86 10.68 -2.64
CA ALA A 125 12.45 11.28 -1.38
C ALA A 125 11.16 12.10 -1.58
N PHE A 126 10.24 12.03 -0.61
CA PHE A 126 9.02 12.83 -0.58
C PHE A 126 8.60 13.15 0.86
N ASP A 127 7.74 14.15 1.02
CA ASP A 127 7.19 14.53 2.33
C ASP A 127 6.18 13.48 2.81
N TYR A 128 6.66 12.52 3.61
CA TYR A 128 5.84 11.41 4.09
C TYR A 128 4.75 11.84 5.08
N ASP A 129 4.98 12.89 5.87
CA ASP A 129 3.98 13.41 6.82
C ASP A 129 2.83 14.06 6.05
N LYS A 130 3.15 14.85 5.02
CA LYS A 130 2.14 15.44 4.14
C LYS A 130 1.39 14.39 3.32
N ALA A 131 2.05 13.33 2.86
CA ALA A 131 1.39 12.22 2.17
C ALA A 131 0.39 11.50 3.10
N ALA A 132 0.77 11.26 4.36
CA ALA A 132 -0.11 10.67 5.37
C ALA A 132 -1.32 11.56 5.67
N GLN A 133 -1.12 12.87 5.79
CA GLN A 133 -2.21 13.82 6.01
C GLN A 133 -3.18 13.85 4.81
N LEU A 134 -2.67 13.95 3.58
CA LEU A 134 -3.51 13.95 2.38
C LEU A 134 -4.29 12.63 2.24
N GLU A 135 -3.67 11.50 2.59
CA GLU A 135 -4.34 10.20 2.62
C GLU A 135 -5.55 10.21 3.56
N LEU A 136 -5.37 10.67 4.79
CA LEU A 136 -6.45 10.80 5.76
C LEU A 136 -7.52 11.81 5.33
N ASP A 137 -7.10 12.94 4.75
CA ASP A 137 -7.99 14.00 4.28
C ASP A 137 -8.97 13.47 3.22
N TRP A 138 -8.49 12.68 2.25
CA TRP A 138 -9.39 12.11 1.24
C TRP A 138 -10.24 10.98 1.80
N TRP A 139 -9.76 10.19 2.76
CA TRP A 139 -10.58 9.20 3.48
C TRP A 139 -11.77 9.88 4.15
N GLN A 140 -11.50 10.98 4.86
CA GLN A 140 -12.52 11.75 5.56
C GLN A 140 -13.46 12.48 4.59
N ALA A 141 -12.94 13.11 3.53
CA ALA A 141 -13.75 13.77 2.51
C ALA A 141 -14.74 12.79 1.85
N ARG A 142 -14.29 11.56 1.56
CA ARG A 142 -15.15 10.49 1.05
C ARG A 142 -16.25 10.11 2.04
N ARG A 143 -15.94 10.01 3.34
CA ARG A 143 -16.94 9.74 4.39
C ARG A 143 -17.96 10.87 4.51
N ASP A 144 -17.50 12.12 4.42
CA ASP A 144 -18.32 13.33 4.43
C ASP A 144 -19.13 13.49 3.12
N LYS A 145 -19.06 12.50 2.22
CA LYS A 145 -19.77 12.46 0.93
C LYS A 145 -19.42 13.63 0.01
N ALA A 146 -18.19 14.13 0.09
CA ALA A 146 -17.65 15.04 -0.91
C ALA A 146 -17.70 14.38 -2.30
N SER A 147 -17.72 15.18 -3.36
CA SER A 147 -17.81 14.63 -4.71
C SER A 147 -16.55 13.82 -5.06
N PRO A 148 -16.65 12.75 -5.88
CA PRO A 148 -15.48 12.02 -6.38
C PRO A 148 -14.48 12.89 -7.12
N GLN A 149 -14.94 14.01 -7.69
CA GLN A 149 -14.08 15.00 -8.32
C GLN A 149 -13.20 15.73 -7.30
N ASP A 150 -13.73 16.02 -6.11
CA ASP A 150 -13.02 16.79 -5.07
C ASP A 150 -12.00 15.92 -4.33
N TYR A 151 -12.45 14.79 -3.74
CA TYR A 151 -11.50 13.91 -3.03
C TYR A 151 -10.56 13.16 -3.99
N GLY A 152 -10.94 13.03 -5.27
CA GLY A 152 -10.07 12.55 -6.34
C GLY A 152 -8.86 13.46 -6.61
N ARG A 153 -9.00 14.78 -6.44
CA ARG A 153 -7.87 15.72 -6.52
C ARG A 153 -6.92 15.56 -5.34
N THR A 154 -7.43 15.27 -4.15
CA THR A 154 -6.57 14.96 -2.99
C THR A 154 -5.80 13.66 -3.19
N ILE A 155 -6.44 12.61 -3.76
CA ILE A 155 -5.74 11.37 -4.15
C ILE A 155 -4.64 11.66 -5.18
N ALA A 156 -4.93 12.51 -6.17
CA ALA A 156 -3.93 12.92 -7.15
C ALA A 156 -2.77 13.68 -6.50
N ALA A 157 -3.05 14.57 -5.54
CA ALA A 157 -2.02 15.29 -4.80
C ALA A 157 -1.13 14.34 -3.97
N THR A 158 -1.72 13.34 -3.29
CA THR A 158 -0.95 12.28 -2.61
C THR A 158 -0.07 11.53 -3.60
N THR A 159 -0.62 11.18 -4.78
CA THR A 159 0.10 10.46 -5.83
C THR A 159 1.26 11.28 -6.39
N ALA A 160 1.00 12.55 -6.72
CA ALA A 160 2.01 13.46 -7.25
C ALA A 160 3.15 13.67 -6.25
N LEU A 161 2.85 13.74 -4.96
CA LEU A 161 3.84 13.84 -3.90
C LEU A 161 4.71 12.58 -3.81
N VAL A 162 4.10 11.39 -3.83
CA VAL A 162 4.82 10.10 -3.73
C VAL A 162 5.70 9.84 -4.95
N TYR A 163 5.22 10.17 -6.16
CA TYR A 163 5.96 9.92 -7.40
C TYR A 163 6.86 11.09 -7.84
N GLY A 164 6.70 12.27 -7.25
CA GLY A 164 7.41 13.49 -7.66
C GLY A 164 7.03 13.99 -9.06
N VAL A 165 5.85 13.62 -9.56
CA VAL A 165 5.35 14.00 -10.90
C VAL A 165 3.96 14.59 -10.75
N ASP A 166 3.78 15.82 -11.22
CA ASP A 166 2.49 16.51 -11.22
C ASP A 166 2.14 16.98 -12.64
N ASN A 167 1.14 16.34 -13.24
CA ASN A 167 0.63 16.70 -14.56
C ASN A 167 -0.87 16.34 -14.67
N PRO A 168 -1.56 16.80 -15.73
CA PRO A 168 -3.00 16.55 -15.89
C PRO A 168 -3.40 15.07 -15.87
N LEU A 169 -2.53 14.16 -16.33
CA LEU A 169 -2.82 12.72 -16.31
C LEU A 169 -2.77 12.14 -14.90
N ILE A 170 -1.87 12.63 -14.03
CA ILE A 170 -1.87 12.26 -12.60
C ILE A 170 -3.17 12.70 -11.93
N THR A 171 -3.62 13.93 -12.23
CA THR A 171 -4.91 14.44 -11.75
C THR A 171 -6.08 13.59 -12.24
N GLU A 172 -6.11 13.28 -13.53
CA GLU A 172 -7.15 12.45 -14.15
C GLU A 172 -7.19 11.04 -13.52
N ALA A 173 -6.03 10.42 -13.31
CA ALA A 173 -5.92 9.10 -12.68
C ALA A 173 -6.47 9.09 -11.24
N GLY A 174 -6.14 10.10 -10.43
CA GLY A 174 -6.67 10.22 -9.06
C GLY A 174 -8.19 10.36 -9.03
N VAL A 175 -8.75 11.14 -9.95
CA VAL A 175 -10.21 11.29 -10.10
C VAL A 175 -10.88 10.00 -10.59
N MET A 176 -10.28 9.28 -11.53
CA MET A 176 -10.80 7.98 -11.99
C MET A 176 -10.81 6.95 -10.86
N ARG A 177 -9.78 6.92 -10.01
CA ARG A 177 -9.74 6.06 -8.83
C ARG A 177 -10.84 6.41 -7.84
N ALA A 178 -11.10 7.71 -7.61
CA ALA A 178 -12.22 8.17 -6.82
C ALA A 178 -13.59 7.76 -7.39
N GLN A 179 -13.78 7.84 -8.71
CA GLN A 179 -15.02 7.39 -9.35
C GLN A 179 -15.25 5.88 -9.19
N ALA A 180 -14.20 5.06 -9.17
CA ALA A 180 -14.30 3.64 -8.86
C ALA A 180 -14.79 3.39 -7.41
N MET A 181 -14.32 4.20 -6.46
CA MET A 181 -14.79 4.19 -5.07
C MET A 181 -16.27 4.58 -4.96
N ALA A 182 -16.67 5.64 -5.65
CA ALA A 182 -18.06 6.10 -5.69
C ALA A 182 -19.01 5.03 -6.24
N TYR A 183 -18.64 4.37 -7.34
CA TYR A 183 -19.41 3.27 -7.93
C TYR A 183 -19.69 2.15 -6.92
N ARG A 184 -18.68 1.80 -6.11
CA ARG A 184 -18.80 0.81 -5.05
C ARG A 184 -19.69 1.29 -3.91
N ASP A 185 -19.53 2.55 -3.50
CA ASP A 185 -20.27 3.10 -2.36
C ASP A 185 -21.76 3.26 -2.63
N GLU A 186 -22.14 3.63 -3.85
CA GLU A 186 -23.54 3.70 -4.30
C GLU A 186 -24.26 2.35 -4.16
N ARG A 187 -23.54 1.24 -4.36
CA ARG A 187 -24.08 -0.13 -4.27
C ARG A 187 -24.01 -0.70 -2.86
N GLY A 188 -23.04 -0.25 -2.06
CA GLY A 188 -22.88 -0.66 -0.67
C GLY A 188 -22.86 -2.17 -0.49
N ARG A 189 -23.84 -2.72 0.24
CA ARG A 189 -23.95 -4.17 0.51
C ARG A 189 -24.51 -4.98 -0.66
N ALA A 190 -25.06 -4.34 -1.70
CA ALA A 190 -25.64 -5.02 -2.87
C ALA A 190 -24.60 -5.39 -3.95
N MET A 191 -23.30 -5.18 -3.68
CA MET A 191 -22.21 -5.50 -4.61
C MET A 191 -22.22 -6.97 -5.04
N THR A 192 -22.33 -7.21 -6.35
CA THR A 192 -22.21 -8.54 -6.96
C THR A 192 -20.79 -8.81 -7.44
N ALA A 193 -20.52 -10.04 -7.90
CA ALA A 193 -19.26 -10.36 -8.56
C ALA A 193 -19.05 -9.53 -9.85
N ALA A 194 -20.12 -9.25 -10.60
CA ALA A 194 -20.06 -8.39 -11.78
C ALA A 194 -19.71 -6.94 -11.42
N ASP A 195 -20.23 -6.43 -10.30
CA ASP A 195 -19.87 -5.10 -9.80
C ASP A 195 -18.41 -5.01 -9.37
N TRP A 196 -17.86 -6.05 -8.74
CA TRP A 196 -16.44 -6.10 -8.42
C TRP A 196 -15.56 -6.13 -9.67
N ASN A 197 -15.98 -6.83 -10.73
CA ASN A 197 -15.29 -6.79 -12.02
C ASN A 197 -15.33 -5.38 -12.63
N MET A 198 -16.45 -4.66 -12.50
CA MET A 198 -16.57 -3.27 -12.94
C MET A 198 -15.65 -2.33 -12.15
N VAL A 199 -15.53 -2.51 -10.83
CA VAL A 199 -14.56 -1.77 -10.00
C VAL A 199 -13.14 -2.03 -10.49
N GLN A 200 -12.77 -3.29 -10.74
CA GLN A 200 -11.45 -3.65 -11.26
C GLN A 200 -11.16 -2.98 -12.60
N GLN A 201 -12.11 -3.00 -13.54
CA GLN A 201 -11.94 -2.35 -14.85
C GLN A 201 -11.73 -0.84 -14.71
N ARG A 202 -12.47 -0.18 -13.81
CA ARG A 202 -12.30 1.26 -13.53
C ARG A 202 -10.94 1.57 -12.91
N LEU A 203 -10.48 0.73 -11.98
CA LEU A 203 -9.14 0.86 -11.39
C LEU A 203 -8.05 0.61 -12.42
N ALA A 204 -8.21 -0.35 -13.33
CA ALA A 204 -7.26 -0.62 -14.41
C ALA A 204 -7.12 0.60 -15.33
N ALA A 205 -8.23 1.23 -15.71
CA ALA A 205 -8.21 2.48 -16.48
C ALA A 205 -7.50 3.61 -15.72
N ALA A 206 -7.79 3.78 -14.42
CA ALA A 206 -7.13 4.78 -13.58
C ALA A 206 -5.61 4.56 -13.50
N TYR A 207 -5.17 3.31 -13.31
CA TYR A 207 -3.75 2.97 -13.24
C TYR A 207 -3.05 3.03 -14.60
N GLY A 208 -3.75 2.74 -15.70
CA GLY A 208 -3.23 2.96 -17.04
C GLY A 208 -2.98 4.44 -17.30
N LYS A 209 -3.89 5.30 -16.84
CA LYS A 209 -3.74 6.76 -16.90
C LYS A 209 -2.57 7.24 -16.03
N LEU A 210 -2.43 6.71 -14.82
CA LEU A 210 -1.29 6.98 -13.95
C LEU A 210 0.03 6.62 -14.63
N LYS A 211 0.12 5.42 -15.21
CA LYS A 211 1.33 4.96 -15.91
C LYS A 211 1.72 5.89 -17.05
N GLN A 212 0.76 6.31 -17.88
CA GLN A 212 0.99 7.30 -18.94
C GLN A 212 1.49 8.64 -18.38
N GLY A 213 0.89 9.11 -17.28
CA GLY A 213 1.33 10.33 -16.60
C GLY A 213 2.76 10.26 -16.10
N LEU A 214 3.18 9.11 -15.57
CA LEU A 214 4.55 8.88 -15.07
C LEU A 214 5.60 8.74 -16.18
N GLU A 215 5.17 8.46 -17.42
CA GLU A 215 6.04 8.39 -18.60
C GLU A 215 6.26 9.76 -19.26
N GLN A 216 5.34 10.72 -19.05
CA GLN A 216 5.39 12.08 -19.61
C GLN A 216 6.08 13.10 -18.67
N ARG A 217 7.18 12.68 -18.04
CA ARG A 217 7.92 13.53 -17.07
C ARG A 217 8.50 14.78 -17.71
#